data_AF-V6JSU6-F1
#
_entry.id   AF-V6JSU6-F1
#
_cell.length_a   1.000
_cell.length_b   1.000
_cell.length_c   1.000
_cell.angle_alpha   90.00
_cell.angle_beta   90.00
_cell.angle_gamma   90.00
#
_symmetry.space_group_name_H-M   'P 1'
#
loop_
_entity.id
_entity.type
_entity.pdbx_description
1 polymer ?
#
loop_
_entity_poly.entity_id
_entity_poly.type
_entity_poly.pdbx_seq_one_letter_code
_entity_poly.pdbx_strand_id
1 'polypeptide(L)'
;MGINTRDVEAGEAEADGGGDEEPARTTDRPDPEAPVRPPGGARRRRTLVRVAAVVSVIGELLITAGLVLALFVVYSLWWTNVIANRQADEQSDKVRESWAASEDRGEPGEGGPGERNLRNGIGFLHVPAMSDDDILVTKGTDAGHLDKGVAGYYTDPVKSALPWDQDGNFALAAHRDGHGAKFHDIHRIEEDDAVVF
;
A
#
# COMPACT_ATOMS: atom_id res chain seq x y z
N MET A 1 0.99 -55.51 -6.03
CA MET A 1 -0.03 -56.55 -5.77
C MET A 1 0.70 -57.74 -5.17
N GLY A 2 0.42 -58.15 -3.93
CA GLY A 2 1.04 -59.35 -3.35
C GLY A 2 1.25 -59.27 -1.84
N ILE A 3 0.19 -59.60 -1.10
CA ILE A 3 0.22 -59.91 0.33
C ILE A 3 0.64 -61.39 0.45
N ASN A 4 1.49 -61.74 1.41
CA ASN A 4 1.65 -63.11 1.89
C ASN A 4 1.89 -63.03 3.41
N THR A 5 0.89 -63.27 4.26
CA THR A 5 0.30 -64.56 4.69
C THR A 5 1.27 -65.36 5.57
N ARG A 6 0.76 -65.63 6.77
CA ARG A 6 1.39 -66.26 7.93
C ARG A 6 1.36 -67.79 7.83
N ASP A 7 1.88 -68.38 8.91
CA ASP A 7 1.56 -69.68 9.51
C ASP A 7 2.49 -70.80 9.01
N VAL A 8 3.04 -71.70 9.84
CA VAL A 8 2.36 -72.69 10.69
C VAL A 8 3.42 -73.50 11.48
N GLU A 9 3.12 -73.88 12.75
CA GLU A 9 3.44 -75.11 13.54
C GLU A 9 4.86 -75.74 13.55
N ALA A 10 5.27 -76.62 14.47
CA ALA A 10 4.90 -77.10 15.81
C ALA A 10 5.97 -78.15 16.21
N GLY A 11 5.92 -78.59 17.47
CA GLY A 11 6.52 -79.85 17.93
C GLY A 11 7.80 -79.66 18.73
N GLU A 12 8.09 -80.40 19.80
CA GLU A 12 7.44 -81.58 20.39
C GLU A 12 7.94 -81.70 21.84
N ALA A 13 7.27 -82.56 22.60
CA ALA A 13 7.48 -82.85 24.00
C ALA A 13 8.62 -83.84 24.24
N GLU A 14 9.21 -83.81 25.44
CA GLU A 14 9.65 -85.03 26.13
C GLU A 14 9.67 -84.81 27.64
N ALA A 15 9.31 -85.88 28.37
CA ALA A 15 9.07 -85.92 29.81
C ALA A 15 9.86 -87.08 30.42
N ASP A 16 10.47 -86.87 31.59
CA ASP A 16 10.86 -87.86 32.60
C ASP A 16 11.36 -87.05 33.82
N GLY A 17 11.13 -87.30 35.11
CA GLY A 17 10.56 -88.42 35.86
C GLY A 17 11.23 -88.42 37.26
N GLY A 18 10.43 -88.43 38.33
CA GLY A 18 10.86 -88.64 39.74
C GLY A 18 11.32 -87.38 40.49
N GLY A 19 10.80 -86.99 41.66
CA GLY A 19 9.99 -87.70 42.65
C GLY A 19 10.73 -87.68 43.99
N ASP A 20 10.48 -86.68 44.83
CA ASP A 20 10.76 -86.68 46.28
C ASP A 20 9.78 -85.71 46.98
N GLU A 21 9.00 -86.25 47.92
CA GLU A 21 8.03 -85.54 48.77
C GLU A 21 8.70 -84.99 50.05
N GLU A 22 8.45 -83.73 50.42
CA GLU A 22 8.02 -83.26 51.77
C GLU A 22 7.88 -81.72 51.82
N PRO A 23 7.13 -81.10 52.77
CA PRO A 23 6.00 -80.25 52.40
C PRO A 23 6.11 -78.79 52.87
N ALA A 24 5.08 -78.04 52.47
CA ALA A 24 4.62 -76.77 53.04
C ALA A 24 5.43 -75.50 52.71
N ARG A 25 4.94 -74.76 51.70
CA ARG A 25 4.64 -73.33 51.93
C ARG A 25 3.59 -72.81 50.95
N THR A 26 2.49 -72.37 51.55
CA THR A 26 1.44 -71.55 50.95
C THR A 26 2.02 -70.44 50.08
N THR A 27 1.47 -70.35 48.88
CA THR A 27 1.70 -69.35 47.86
C THR A 27 1.40 -67.94 48.37
N ASP A 28 2.39 -67.05 48.31
CA ASP A 28 2.13 -65.62 48.18
C ASP A 28 3.05 -65.08 47.07
N ARG A 29 2.43 -64.76 45.93
CA ARG A 29 3.11 -64.32 44.71
C ARG A 29 2.85 -62.81 44.62
N PRO A 30 3.87 -61.94 44.73
CA PRO A 30 3.62 -60.51 44.65
C PRO A 30 3.25 -60.13 43.20
N ASP A 31 2.18 -59.33 43.08
CA ASP A 31 1.69 -58.74 41.84
C ASP A 31 2.78 -57.96 41.08
N PRO A 32 2.72 -57.86 39.74
CA PRO A 32 3.67 -57.06 38.97
C PRO A 32 3.53 -55.57 39.32
N GLU A 33 4.61 -54.96 39.80
CA GLU A 33 4.74 -53.53 40.05
C GLU A 33 4.24 -52.70 38.85
N ALA A 34 3.14 -51.98 39.05
CA ALA A 34 2.73 -50.92 38.15
C ALA A 34 3.82 -49.82 38.14
N PRO A 35 4.22 -49.28 36.98
CA PRO A 35 5.22 -48.22 36.94
C PRO A 35 4.74 -47.00 37.74
N VAL A 36 5.47 -46.67 38.80
CA VAL A 36 5.24 -45.49 39.64
C VAL A 36 5.40 -44.24 38.75
N ARG A 37 4.28 -43.62 38.36
CA ARG A 37 4.32 -42.30 37.73
C ARG A 37 4.79 -41.29 38.78
N PRO A 38 5.83 -40.47 38.53
CA PRO A 38 6.24 -39.46 39.50
C PRO A 38 5.12 -38.41 39.67
N PRO A 39 4.64 -38.14 40.89
CA PRO A 39 3.69 -37.07 41.14
C PRO A 39 4.47 -35.74 41.23
N GLY A 40 4.62 -35.01 40.12
CA GLY A 40 5.47 -33.82 40.18
C GLY A 40 5.51 -32.89 38.99
N GLY A 41 4.41 -32.70 38.23
CA GLY A 41 4.40 -31.78 37.09
C GLY A 41 3.26 -30.78 37.03
N ALA A 42 2.16 -31.03 37.75
CA ALA A 42 0.91 -30.29 37.53
C ALA A 42 0.99 -28.80 37.91
N ARG A 43 1.76 -28.45 38.96
CA ARG A 43 1.92 -27.04 39.39
C ARG A 43 2.80 -26.25 38.43
N ARG A 44 3.92 -26.83 37.96
CA ARG A 44 4.82 -26.17 37.00
C ARG A 44 4.15 -25.94 35.64
N ARG A 45 3.36 -26.90 35.14
CA ARG A 45 2.58 -26.74 33.91
C ARG A 45 1.54 -25.62 33.99
N ARG A 46 0.86 -25.44 35.13
CA ARG A 46 -0.15 -24.37 35.30
C ARG A 46 0.47 -22.96 35.28
N THR A 47 1.64 -22.79 35.90
CA THR A 47 2.35 -21.49 35.88
C THR A 47 2.85 -21.16 34.47
N LEU A 48 3.40 -22.15 33.75
CA LEU A 48 3.86 -21.98 32.36
C LEU A 48 2.70 -21.63 31.41
N VAL A 49 1.51 -22.24 31.60
CA VAL A 49 0.31 -21.93 30.80
C VAL A 49 -0.19 -20.51 31.07
N ARG A 50 -0.15 -20.03 32.32
CA ARG A 50 -0.55 -18.64 32.63
C ARG A 50 0.43 -17.61 32.08
N VAL A 51 1.74 -17.87 32.16
CA VAL A 51 2.75 -16.99 31.57
C VAL A 51 2.63 -16.97 30.05
N ALA A 52 2.43 -18.13 29.42
CA ALA A 52 2.18 -18.22 27.98
C ALA A 52 0.91 -17.46 27.56
N ALA A 53 -0.17 -17.52 28.35
CA ALA A 53 -1.39 -16.76 28.07
C ALA A 53 -1.17 -15.24 28.13
N VAL A 54 -0.43 -14.74 29.14
CA VAL A 54 -0.11 -13.30 29.24
C VAL A 54 0.77 -12.85 28.07
N VAL A 55 1.79 -13.63 27.72
CA VAL A 55 2.67 -13.35 26.58
C VAL A 55 1.88 -13.37 25.26
N SER A 56 0.93 -14.29 25.10
CA SER A 56 0.04 -14.36 23.93
C SER A 56 -0.81 -13.10 23.79
N VAL A 57 -1.43 -12.64 24.87
CA VAL A 57 -2.28 -11.42 24.84
C VAL A 57 -1.43 -10.19 24.52
N ILE A 58 -0.26 -10.05 25.12
CA ILE A 58 0.66 -8.93 24.82
C ILE A 58 1.12 -8.99 23.37
N GLY A 59 1.48 -10.19 22.87
CA GLY A 59 1.88 -10.39 21.49
C GLY A 59 0.78 -10.00 20.50
N GLU A 60 -0.47 -10.40 20.77
CA GLU A 60 -1.61 -10.07 19.92
C GLU A 60 -1.91 -8.58 19.90
N LEU A 61 -1.82 -7.90 21.05
CA LEU A 61 -1.94 -6.43 21.14
C LEU A 61 -0.83 -5.73 20.36
N LEU A 62 0.41 -6.21 20.43
CA LEU A 62 1.53 -5.65 19.66
C LEU A 62 1.36 -5.87 18.16
N ILE A 63 0.86 -7.02 17.73
CA ILE A 63 0.58 -7.31 16.31
C ILE A 63 -0.53 -6.40 15.79
N THR A 64 -1.64 -6.26 16.52
CA THR A 64 -2.73 -5.37 16.13
C THR A 64 -2.29 -3.91 16.12
N ALA A 65 -1.54 -3.47 17.13
CA ALA A 65 -0.98 -2.12 17.15
C ALA A 65 -0.05 -1.88 15.96
N GLY A 66 0.84 -2.83 15.65
CA GLY A 66 1.73 -2.76 14.51
C GLY A 66 0.97 -2.70 13.17
N LEU A 67 -0.08 -3.50 13.00
CA LEU A 67 -0.93 -3.47 11.81
C LEU A 67 -1.64 -2.12 11.64
N VAL A 68 -2.20 -1.57 12.72
CA VAL A 68 -2.83 -0.24 12.70
C VAL A 68 -1.82 0.83 12.32
N LEU A 69 -0.61 0.77 12.88
CA LEU A 69 0.45 1.74 12.60
C LEU A 69 0.97 1.62 11.16
N ALA A 70 1.13 0.40 10.64
CA ALA A 70 1.48 0.15 9.24
C ALA A 70 0.39 0.65 8.28
N LEU A 71 -0.89 0.35 8.57
CA LEU A 71 -2.03 0.84 7.79
C LEU A 71 -2.11 2.37 7.85
N PHE A 72 -1.82 2.97 9.01
CA PHE A 72 -1.77 4.42 9.18
C PHE A 72 -0.68 5.05 8.31
N VAL A 73 0.53 4.49 8.25
CA VAL A 73 1.59 4.98 7.37
C VAL A 73 1.18 4.89 5.90
N VAL A 74 0.63 3.75 5.46
CA VAL A 74 0.12 3.58 4.08
C VAL A 74 -0.98 4.60 3.79
N TYR A 75 -1.92 4.79 4.71
CA TYR A 75 -2.97 5.79 4.61
C TYR A 75 -2.39 7.20 4.51
N SER A 76 -1.42 7.58 5.36
CA SER A 76 -0.76 8.89 5.31
C SER A 76 -0.06 9.13 3.96
N LEU A 77 0.61 8.12 3.41
CA LEU A 77 1.28 8.22 2.10
C LEU A 77 0.28 8.31 0.94
N TRP A 78 -0.83 7.58 1.00
CA TRP A 78 -1.84 7.58 -0.06
C TRP A 78 -2.75 8.82 -0.01
N TRP A 79 -3.18 9.25 1.17
CA TRP A 79 -4.12 10.35 1.36
C TRP A 79 -3.56 11.70 0.89
N THR A 80 -2.25 11.93 1.04
CA THR A 80 -1.59 13.17 0.59
C THR A 80 -1.56 13.30 -0.94
N ASN A 81 -1.24 12.22 -1.67
CA ASN A 81 -1.24 12.24 -3.14
C ASN A 81 -2.66 12.44 -3.71
N VAL A 82 -3.68 11.94 -3.01
CA VAL A 82 -5.06 11.95 -3.50
C VAL A 82 -5.72 13.32 -3.36
N ILE A 83 -5.44 14.10 -2.31
CA ILE A 83 -6.09 15.42 -2.12
C ILE A 83 -5.53 16.49 -3.06
N ALA A 84 -4.25 16.42 -3.41
CA ALA A 84 -3.61 17.41 -4.28
C ALA A 84 -4.01 17.22 -5.76
N ASN A 85 -3.98 15.98 -6.26
CA ASN A 85 -4.36 15.70 -7.65
C ASN A 85 -5.85 15.94 -7.86
N ARG A 86 -6.73 15.57 -6.92
CA ARG A 86 -8.17 15.79 -7.07
C ARG A 86 -8.56 17.24 -7.29
N GLN A 87 -7.91 18.20 -6.63
CA GLN A 87 -8.25 19.62 -6.84
C GLN A 87 -7.79 20.13 -8.22
N ALA A 88 -6.60 19.74 -8.68
CA ALA A 88 -6.10 20.11 -10.00
C ALA A 88 -6.88 19.42 -11.13
N ASP A 89 -7.22 18.15 -10.95
CA ASP A 89 -8.00 17.34 -11.90
C ASP A 89 -9.43 17.89 -11.98
N GLU A 90 -10.10 18.15 -10.85
CA GLU A 90 -11.44 18.75 -10.83
C GLU A 90 -11.47 20.14 -11.47
N GLN A 91 -10.40 20.94 -11.35
CA GLN A 91 -10.32 22.24 -12.03
C GLN A 91 -10.09 22.10 -13.52
N SER A 92 -9.20 21.19 -13.92
CA SER A 92 -8.91 20.89 -15.32
C SER A 92 -10.15 20.32 -16.02
N ASP A 93 -10.87 19.41 -15.38
CA ASP A 93 -12.09 18.81 -15.89
C ASP A 93 -13.21 19.85 -16.06
N LYS A 94 -13.38 20.77 -15.10
CA LYS A 94 -14.36 21.87 -15.23
C LYS A 94 -14.02 22.81 -16.39
N VAL A 95 -12.74 23.09 -16.63
CA VAL A 95 -12.31 23.90 -17.77
C VAL A 95 -12.58 23.16 -19.08
N ARG A 96 -12.16 21.89 -19.17
CA ARG A 96 -12.40 21.03 -20.34
C ARG A 96 -13.88 20.88 -20.64
N GLU A 97 -14.72 20.65 -19.63
CA GLU A 97 -16.18 20.57 -19.77
C GLU A 97 -16.77 21.91 -20.21
N SER A 98 -16.30 23.04 -19.67
CA SER A 98 -16.78 24.36 -20.11
C SER A 98 -16.45 24.66 -21.57
N TRP A 99 -15.30 24.19 -22.05
CA TRP A 99 -14.88 24.34 -23.45
C TRP A 99 -15.66 23.39 -24.36
N ALA A 100 -15.82 22.12 -23.97
CA ALA A 100 -16.63 21.15 -24.70
C ALA A 100 -18.11 21.58 -24.79
N ALA A 101 -18.68 22.11 -23.71
CA ALA A 101 -20.04 22.63 -23.69
C ALA A 101 -20.21 23.90 -24.54
N SER A 102 -19.16 24.69 -24.75
CA SER A 102 -19.18 25.82 -25.70
C SER A 102 -19.08 25.37 -27.16
N GLU A 103 -18.34 24.29 -27.45
CA GLU A 103 -18.26 23.69 -28.79
C GLU A 103 -19.61 23.06 -29.21
N ASP A 104 -20.29 22.35 -28.30
CA ASP A 104 -21.59 21.71 -28.57
C ASP A 104 -22.75 22.70 -28.75
N ARG A 105 -22.62 23.95 -28.25
CA ARG A 105 -23.62 25.00 -28.43
C ARG A 105 -23.52 25.71 -29.77
N GLY A 106 -22.49 25.42 -30.58
CA GLY A 106 -22.31 26.03 -31.89
C GLY A 106 -22.19 27.56 -31.85
N GLU A 107 -21.81 28.14 -30.70
CA GLU A 107 -21.42 29.54 -30.64
C GLU A 107 -19.98 29.61 -31.18
N PRO A 108 -19.75 30.18 -32.38
CA PRO A 108 -18.39 30.43 -32.82
C PRO A 108 -17.82 31.44 -31.84
N GLY A 109 -16.76 31.07 -31.11
CA GLY A 109 -15.88 32.08 -30.54
C GLY A 109 -15.42 32.96 -31.70
N GLU A 110 -16.00 34.15 -31.83
CA GLU A 110 -15.51 35.20 -32.72
C GLU A 110 -14.13 35.60 -32.20
N GLY A 111 -13.09 34.99 -32.75
CA GLY A 111 -11.70 35.27 -32.43
C GLY A 111 -10.90 33.99 -32.19
N GLY A 112 -9.62 34.01 -32.57
CA GLY A 112 -8.76 32.83 -32.68
C GLY A 112 -8.57 32.02 -31.38
N PRO A 113 -7.56 31.14 -31.33
CA PRO A 113 -7.31 30.21 -30.21
C PRO A 113 -7.25 30.81 -28.77
N GLY A 114 -7.34 32.14 -28.61
CA GLY A 114 -7.28 32.88 -27.36
C GLY A 114 -8.60 33.44 -26.79
N GLU A 115 -9.76 33.29 -27.45
CA GLU A 115 -11.05 33.82 -26.93
C GLU A 115 -11.85 32.84 -26.06
N ARG A 116 -11.28 31.66 -25.73
CA ARG A 116 -11.88 30.77 -24.73
C ARG A 116 -11.81 31.43 -23.36
N ASN A 117 -12.90 31.48 -22.61
CA ASN A 117 -13.03 32.13 -21.29
C ASN A 117 -11.75 32.06 -20.41
N LEU A 118 -10.85 33.04 -20.60
CA LEU A 118 -9.52 33.15 -19.98
C LEU A 118 -9.57 33.30 -18.45
N ARG A 119 -10.78 33.40 -17.89
CA ARG A 119 -11.02 33.53 -16.45
C ARG A 119 -10.64 32.26 -15.69
N ASN A 120 -10.77 31.09 -16.30
CA ASN A 120 -10.56 29.80 -15.63
C ASN A 120 -9.29 29.07 -16.09
N GLY A 121 -8.66 29.54 -17.18
CA GLY A 121 -7.47 28.92 -17.79
C GLY A 121 -7.31 29.39 -19.23
N ILE A 122 -6.07 29.51 -19.69
CA ILE A 122 -5.73 29.98 -21.04
C ILE A 122 -5.31 28.84 -21.97
N GLY A 123 -4.94 27.68 -21.41
CA GLY A 123 -4.46 26.51 -22.14
C GLY A 123 -3.83 25.50 -21.22
N PHE A 124 -3.26 24.44 -21.82
CA PHE A 124 -2.53 23.39 -21.13
C PHE A 124 -1.10 23.39 -21.65
N LEU A 125 -0.14 23.38 -20.74
CA LEU A 125 1.27 23.24 -21.06
C LEU A 125 1.65 21.76 -20.92
N HIS A 126 2.26 21.20 -21.97
CA HIS A 126 2.76 19.82 -21.99
C HIS A 126 4.27 19.82 -22.22
N VAL A 127 5.01 19.19 -21.29
CA VAL A 127 6.47 19.08 -21.36
C VAL A 127 6.87 17.64 -21.02
N PRO A 128 7.08 16.77 -22.04
CA PRO A 128 7.34 15.34 -21.83
C PRO A 128 8.56 15.05 -20.95
N ALA A 129 9.56 15.93 -20.96
CA ALA A 129 10.76 15.79 -20.14
C ALA A 129 10.50 15.96 -18.62
N MET A 130 9.42 16.67 -18.25
CA MET A 130 9.03 16.88 -16.86
C MET A 130 8.00 15.87 -16.39
N SER A 131 6.91 15.70 -17.14
CA SER A 131 5.80 14.81 -16.81
C SER A 131 4.95 14.49 -18.03
N ASP A 132 4.29 13.33 -18.02
CA ASP A 132 3.28 12.98 -19.03
C ASP A 132 1.97 13.77 -18.86
N ASP A 133 1.79 14.46 -17.72
CA ASP A 133 0.58 15.21 -17.41
C ASP A 133 0.55 16.60 -18.06
N ASP A 134 -0.65 17.02 -18.47
CA ASP A 134 -0.94 18.39 -18.89
C ASP A 134 -1.01 19.34 -17.69
N ILE A 135 -0.37 20.50 -17.80
CA ILE A 135 -0.35 21.53 -16.77
C ILE A 135 -1.34 22.64 -17.17
N LEU A 136 -2.44 22.78 -16.44
CA LEU A 136 -3.37 23.90 -16.65
C LEU A 136 -2.66 25.23 -16.38
N VAL A 137 -2.74 26.15 -17.35
CA VAL A 137 -2.19 27.50 -17.22
C VAL A 137 -3.30 28.53 -17.00
N THR A 138 -3.21 29.29 -15.92
CA THR A 138 -4.19 30.31 -15.51
C THR A 138 -3.59 31.71 -15.46
N LYS A 139 -4.45 32.73 -15.34
CA LYS A 139 -4.03 34.12 -15.22
C LYS A 139 -3.54 34.46 -13.81
N GLY A 140 -2.37 35.07 -13.72
CA GLY A 140 -1.80 35.58 -12.47
C GLY A 140 -0.93 34.55 -11.76
N THR A 141 -0.10 35.04 -10.84
CA THR A 141 0.92 34.25 -10.11
C THR A 141 0.74 34.38 -8.59
N ASP A 142 -0.48 34.63 -8.13
CA ASP A 142 -0.78 34.70 -6.70
C ASP A 142 -0.70 33.31 -6.06
N ALA A 143 -0.22 33.25 -4.81
CA ALA A 143 -0.02 31.99 -4.10
C ALA A 143 -1.32 31.16 -4.02
N GLY A 144 -2.47 31.81 -3.81
CA GLY A 144 -3.76 31.14 -3.73
C GLY A 144 -4.20 30.45 -5.03
N HIS A 145 -3.71 30.88 -6.19
CA HIS A 145 -3.83 30.15 -7.45
C HIS A 145 -2.86 28.99 -7.53
N LEU A 146 -1.56 29.26 -7.31
CA LEU A 146 -0.50 28.27 -7.51
C LEU A 146 -0.62 27.07 -6.55
N ASP A 147 -1.16 27.28 -5.35
CA ASP A 147 -1.42 26.23 -4.35
C ASP A 147 -2.43 25.16 -4.83
N LYS A 148 -3.15 25.41 -5.93
CA LYS A 148 -4.13 24.48 -6.51
C LYS A 148 -3.53 23.53 -7.55
N GLY A 149 -2.21 23.55 -7.71
CA GLY A 149 -1.50 22.70 -8.65
C GLY A 149 -1.64 23.10 -10.11
N VAL A 150 -1.75 24.41 -10.35
CA VAL A 150 -1.78 25.03 -11.69
C VAL A 150 -0.53 25.88 -11.91
N ALA A 151 -0.22 26.17 -13.17
CA ALA A 151 0.76 27.19 -13.52
C ALA A 151 0.07 28.53 -13.78
N GLY A 152 0.72 29.62 -13.41
CA GLY A 152 0.21 30.98 -13.58
C GLY A 152 1.10 31.82 -14.48
N TYR A 153 0.54 32.58 -15.42
CA TYR A 153 1.34 33.54 -16.20
C TYR A 153 1.42 34.92 -15.54
N TYR A 154 2.57 35.58 -15.68
CA TYR A 154 2.82 36.87 -15.05
C TYR A 154 1.93 37.98 -15.60
N THR A 155 1.27 38.71 -14.69
CA THR A 155 0.50 39.93 -15.02
C THR A 155 1.06 41.18 -14.36
N ASP A 156 1.90 41.01 -13.34
CA ASP A 156 2.53 42.06 -12.52
C ASP A 156 3.90 41.57 -12.05
N PRO A 157 4.92 42.45 -11.89
CA PRO A 157 4.93 43.87 -12.25
C PRO A 157 5.02 44.12 -13.76
N VAL A 158 5.43 43.10 -14.53
CA VAL A 158 5.49 43.15 -15.99
C VAL A 158 4.57 42.07 -16.54
N LYS A 159 3.69 42.48 -17.46
CA LYS A 159 2.76 41.56 -18.13
C LYS A 159 3.53 40.67 -19.11
N SER A 160 3.33 39.37 -18.97
CA SER A 160 3.79 38.35 -19.94
C SER A 160 3.10 38.52 -21.29
N ALA A 161 3.81 38.19 -22.38
CA ALA A 161 3.16 37.89 -23.65
C ALA A 161 2.34 36.60 -23.52
N LEU A 162 1.46 36.32 -24.47
CA LEU A 162 0.67 35.09 -24.52
C LEU A 162 1.19 34.15 -25.62
N PRO A 163 0.87 32.85 -25.57
CA PRO A 163 1.44 31.87 -26.50
C PRO A 163 1.11 32.11 -27.98
N TRP A 164 0.05 32.87 -28.26
CA TRP A 164 -0.36 33.26 -29.62
C TRP A 164 0.16 34.63 -30.05
N ASP A 165 0.84 35.36 -29.17
CA ASP A 165 1.47 36.63 -29.53
C ASP A 165 2.70 36.35 -30.41
N GLN A 166 2.87 37.15 -31.47
CA GLN A 166 3.96 36.96 -32.42
C GLN A 166 5.34 37.31 -31.84
N ASP A 167 5.36 38.18 -30.82
CA ASP A 167 6.56 38.68 -30.20
C ASP A 167 6.38 38.84 -28.69
N GLY A 168 7.46 38.60 -27.94
CA GLY A 168 7.51 38.80 -26.49
C GLY A 168 8.07 37.57 -25.76
N ASN A 169 7.82 37.51 -24.45
CA ASN A 169 8.19 36.36 -23.63
C ASN A 169 6.97 35.86 -22.85
N PHE A 170 6.60 34.61 -23.05
CA PHE A 170 5.59 33.92 -22.26
C PHE A 170 6.22 33.39 -20.97
N ALA A 171 5.98 34.09 -19.87
CA ALA A 171 6.56 33.81 -18.57
C ALA A 171 5.52 33.20 -17.63
N LEU A 172 5.90 32.09 -16.98
CA LEU A 172 5.07 31.29 -16.10
C LEU A 172 5.71 31.11 -14.71
N ALA A 173 4.88 30.88 -13.71
CA ALA A 173 5.26 30.46 -12.37
C ALA A 173 4.44 29.25 -11.94
N ALA A 174 5.07 28.30 -11.26
CA ALA A 174 4.43 27.15 -10.62
C ALA A 174 5.28 26.65 -9.45
N HIS A 175 4.68 25.86 -8.56
CA HIS A 175 5.40 25.25 -7.44
C HIS A 175 6.37 24.16 -7.93
N ARG A 176 7.59 24.16 -7.37
CA ARG A 176 8.59 23.10 -7.56
C ARG A 176 8.48 22.00 -6.52
N ASP A 177 8.12 22.34 -5.30
CA ASP A 177 8.07 21.41 -4.18
C ASP A 177 6.74 21.57 -3.43
N GLY A 178 6.27 20.50 -2.79
CA GLY A 178 5.00 20.49 -2.07
C GLY A 178 3.84 19.89 -2.85
N HIS A 179 2.62 20.16 -2.41
CA HIS A 179 1.42 19.51 -2.91
C HIS A 179 0.97 20.22 -4.20
N GLY A 180 0.83 19.47 -5.30
CA GLY A 180 0.49 20.06 -6.61
C GLY A 180 1.67 20.72 -7.33
N ALA A 181 2.91 20.46 -6.92
CA ALA A 181 4.09 21.00 -7.59
C ALA A 181 4.23 20.47 -9.04
N LYS A 182 3.93 21.33 -10.02
CA LYS A 182 4.02 20.98 -11.44
C LYS A 182 5.43 21.12 -12.02
N PHE A 183 6.33 21.87 -11.37
CA PHE A 183 7.71 22.10 -11.83
C PHE A 183 8.77 21.35 -11.03
N HIS A 184 8.39 20.24 -10.37
CA HIS A 184 9.35 19.44 -9.58
C HIS A 184 10.54 18.96 -10.41
N ASP A 185 10.24 18.46 -11.61
CA ASP A 185 11.21 17.90 -12.54
C ASP A 185 11.72 18.90 -13.59
N ILE A 186 11.55 20.22 -13.36
CA ILE A 186 12.07 21.26 -14.27
C ILE A 186 13.59 21.18 -14.51
N HIS A 187 14.31 20.59 -13.56
CA HIS A 187 15.75 20.36 -13.65
C HIS A 187 16.15 19.25 -14.64
N ARG A 188 15.18 18.48 -15.16
CA ARG A 188 15.40 17.44 -16.17
C ARG A 188 15.30 17.96 -17.60
N ILE A 189 14.81 19.18 -17.79
CA ILE A 189 14.73 19.80 -19.12
C ILE A 189 16.15 20.05 -19.63
N GLU A 190 16.43 19.55 -20.81
CA GLU A 190 17.67 19.75 -21.55
C GLU A 190 17.45 20.66 -22.78
N GLU A 191 18.54 20.97 -23.48
CA GLU A 191 18.46 21.68 -24.76
C GLU A 191 17.68 20.83 -25.78
N ASP A 192 16.88 21.49 -26.62
CA ASP A 192 15.99 20.87 -27.63
C ASP A 192 14.78 20.08 -27.11
N ASP A 193 14.54 20.04 -25.79
CA ASP A 193 13.32 19.45 -25.24
C ASP A 193 12.05 20.21 -25.65
N ALA A 194 11.00 19.45 -25.95
CA ALA A 194 9.74 20.00 -26.41
C ALA A 194 8.96 20.66 -25.26
N VAL A 195 8.60 21.92 -25.46
CA VAL A 195 7.67 22.68 -24.61
C VAL A 195 6.48 23.07 -25.48
N VAL A 196 5.35 22.39 -25.29
CA VAL A 196 4.18 22.51 -26.16
C VAL A 196 3.04 23.16 -25.38
N PHE A 197 2.41 24.16 -26.00
CA PHE A 197 1.25 24.88 -25.48
C PHE A 197 0.11 24.85 -26.49
#